data_AF-A0A919EB08-F1
#
_entry.id   AF-A0A919EB08-F1
#
_cell.length_a   1.000
_cell.length_b   1.000
_cell.length_c   1.000
_cell.angle_alpha   90.00
_cell.angle_beta   90.00
_cell.angle_gamma   90.00
#
_symmetry.space_group_name_H-M   'P 1'
#
loop_
_entity.id
_entity.type
_entity.pdbx_description
1 polymer ?
#
loop_
_entity_poly.entity_id
_entity_poly.type
_entity_poly.pdbx_seq_one_letter_code
_entity_poly.pdbx_strand_id
1 'polypeptide(L)'
;MRGTADLVLDNSGSRMLRPDTDPRGFPSTRLAALRRTVFEDAIQGHNGTVKVALYALTTLRADPDPAFDAARTYAEGQRWSVLDDVFWDNHGMTDPAERPGWQAVRKLIAGGFARGIVTVSRSAVSTADREYERELEWLHERRAFLAHVPRAAVLE
;
A
#
# COMPACT_ATOMS: atom_id res chain seq x y z
N MET A 1 9.85 37.50 -47.70
CA MET A 1 8.54 37.40 -47.04
C MET A 1 8.33 35.94 -46.65
N ARG A 2 8.38 35.63 -45.34
CA ARG A 2 7.24 35.17 -44.51
C ARG A 2 6.59 33.90 -45.11
N GLY A 3 6.70 32.70 -44.56
CA GLY A 3 6.71 32.32 -43.15
C GLY A 3 5.34 31.73 -42.83
N THR A 4 5.22 30.40 -42.87
CA THR A 4 4.13 29.64 -42.25
C THR A 4 4.72 28.31 -41.77
N ALA A 5 5.11 28.30 -40.50
CA ALA A 5 5.20 27.07 -39.74
C ALA A 5 3.77 26.62 -39.49
N ASP A 6 3.47 25.35 -39.79
CA ASP A 6 2.36 24.67 -39.17
C ASP A 6 2.85 23.34 -38.61
N LEU A 7 2.43 23.12 -37.38
CA LEU A 7 2.96 22.16 -36.42
C LEU A 7 1.79 21.23 -36.11
N VAL A 8 1.86 19.96 -36.53
CA VAL A 8 0.94 18.93 -36.03
C VAL A 8 1.73 17.66 -35.72
N LEU A 9 1.56 17.24 -34.48
CA LEU A 9 2.21 16.14 -33.77
C LEU A 9 1.61 14.77 -34.12
N ASP A 10 2.39 13.74 -33.77
CA ASP A 10 1.96 12.41 -33.31
C ASP A 10 1.42 11.43 -34.37
N ASN A 11 2.23 10.43 -34.72
CA ASN A 11 1.74 9.11 -35.12
C ASN A 11 2.25 8.07 -34.12
N SER A 12 1.46 7.91 -33.07
CA SER A 12 1.67 7.09 -31.88
C SER A 12 2.20 5.72 -32.24
N GLY A 13 3.48 5.52 -31.96
CA GLY A 13 4.10 4.22 -31.88
C GLY A 13 3.27 3.34 -30.95
N SER A 14 2.85 2.19 -31.46
CA SER A 14 2.19 1.17 -30.68
C SER A 14 3.04 0.78 -29.48
N ARG A 15 2.73 1.34 -28.31
CA ARG A 15 3.06 0.75 -27.03
C ARG A 15 1.77 0.18 -26.49
N MET A 16 1.45 -1.03 -26.96
CA MET A 16 0.40 -1.83 -26.35
C MET A 16 0.85 -2.08 -24.90
N LEU A 17 0.36 -1.24 -23.99
CA LEU A 17 0.35 -1.49 -22.56
C LEU A 17 -0.23 -2.90 -22.40
N ARG A 18 0.60 -3.82 -21.92
CA ARG A 18 0.06 -5.06 -21.36
C ARG A 18 -0.95 -4.65 -20.28
N PRO A 19 -2.19 -5.13 -20.32
CA PRO A 19 -3.04 -5.06 -19.14
C PRO A 19 -2.46 -6.07 -18.15
N ASP A 20 -1.45 -5.66 -17.37
CA ASP A 20 -0.99 -6.40 -16.17
C ASP A 20 -1.98 -6.20 -15.00
N THR A 21 -3.26 -5.98 -15.29
CA THR A 21 -4.33 -5.82 -14.31
C THR A 21 -5.38 -6.89 -14.58
N ASP A 22 -5.48 -7.87 -13.67
CA ASP A 22 -6.71 -8.68 -13.58
C ASP A 22 -7.87 -7.69 -13.31
N PRO A 23 -8.87 -7.59 -14.21
CA PRO A 23 -9.99 -6.66 -14.05
C PRO A 23 -10.84 -6.93 -12.80
N ARG A 24 -10.56 -8.00 -12.06
CA ARG A 24 -11.29 -8.41 -10.85
C ARG A 24 -10.61 -8.01 -9.53
N GLY A 25 -9.46 -7.33 -9.57
CA GLY A 25 -8.79 -6.85 -8.35
C GLY A 25 -8.28 -7.96 -7.42
N PHE A 26 -8.23 -9.22 -7.89
CA PHE A 26 -7.60 -10.29 -7.13
C PHE A 26 -6.09 -10.06 -7.09
N PRO A 27 -5.43 -10.26 -5.93
CA PRO A 27 -3.97 -10.27 -5.91
C PRO A 27 -3.50 -11.34 -6.88
N SER A 28 -2.57 -11.02 -7.78
CA SER A 28 -1.88 -12.06 -8.51
C SER A 28 -1.28 -13.03 -7.47
N THR A 29 -1.45 -14.34 -7.66
CA THR A 29 -1.02 -15.36 -6.68
C THR A 29 0.44 -15.18 -6.28
N ARG A 30 1.26 -14.69 -7.22
CA ARG A 30 2.65 -14.27 -7.01
C ARG A 30 2.79 -13.16 -5.98
N LEU A 31 2.05 -12.06 -6.10
CA LEU A 31 2.14 -10.92 -5.16
C LEU A 31 1.57 -11.26 -3.78
N ALA A 32 0.54 -12.11 -3.70
CA ALA A 32 0.09 -12.64 -2.42
C ALA A 32 1.17 -13.49 -1.73
N ALA A 33 1.87 -14.34 -2.48
CA ALA A 33 2.98 -15.12 -1.98
C ALA A 33 4.16 -14.23 -1.55
N LEU A 34 4.54 -13.24 -2.37
CA LEU A 34 5.59 -12.28 -2.04
C LEU A 34 5.27 -11.54 -0.73
N ARG A 35 4.07 -10.98 -0.59
CA ARG A 35 3.64 -10.30 0.65
C ARG A 35 3.79 -11.21 1.87
N ARG A 36 3.40 -12.49 1.74
CA ARG A 36 3.54 -13.47 2.81
C ARG A 36 5.01 -13.71 3.16
N THR A 37 5.88 -13.90 2.18
CA THR A 37 7.32 -14.06 2.41
C THR A 37 7.91 -12.83 3.12
N VAL A 38 7.60 -11.63 2.62
CA VAL A 38 8.04 -10.36 3.25
C VAL A 38 7.58 -10.27 4.70
N PHE A 39 6.33 -10.67 4.97
CA PHE A 39 5.78 -10.73 6.32
C PHE A 39 6.52 -11.73 7.22
N GLU A 40 6.68 -12.96 6.76
CA GLU A 40 7.33 -14.04 7.51
C GLU A 40 8.78 -13.66 7.86
N ASP A 41 9.54 -13.13 6.90
CA ASP A 41 10.93 -12.71 7.11
C ASP A 41 11.05 -11.55 8.13
N ALA A 42 10.11 -10.59 8.08
CA ALA A 42 10.10 -9.46 9.01
C ALA A 42 9.78 -9.87 10.46
N ILE A 43 8.93 -10.89 10.64
CA ILE A 43 8.51 -11.40 11.95
C ILE A 43 9.54 -12.37 12.52
N GLN A 44 10.03 -13.34 11.75
CA GLN A 44 10.97 -14.36 12.23
C GLN A 44 12.29 -13.75 12.73
N GLY A 45 12.72 -12.64 12.14
CA GLY A 45 13.93 -11.93 12.55
C GLY A 45 13.74 -10.94 13.71
N HIS A 46 12.58 -10.89 14.36
CA HIS A 46 12.28 -9.89 15.38
C HIS A 46 12.23 -10.46 16.79
N ASN A 47 13.05 -9.89 17.68
CA ASN A 47 12.94 -10.09 19.12
C ASN A 47 12.27 -8.86 19.74
N GLY A 48 11.06 -9.03 20.29
CA GLY A 48 10.32 -7.98 21.00
C GLY A 48 8.92 -7.73 20.45
N THR A 49 8.30 -6.65 20.94
CA THR A 49 6.96 -6.24 20.53
C THR A 49 6.98 -5.63 19.13
N VAL A 50 6.23 -6.22 18.22
CA VAL A 50 6.04 -5.70 16.87
C VAL A 50 5.19 -4.43 16.94
N LYS A 51 5.75 -3.29 16.53
CA LYS A 51 5.03 -2.02 16.40
C LYS A 51 4.50 -1.83 14.99
N VAL A 52 3.26 -1.40 14.84
CA VAL A 52 2.61 -1.21 13.53
C VAL A 52 1.94 0.16 13.40
N ALA A 53 2.04 0.73 12.20
CA ALA A 53 1.27 1.90 11.81
C ALA A 53 -0.02 1.46 11.09
N LEU A 54 -1.12 2.19 11.31
CA LEU A 54 -2.37 1.97 10.58
C LEU A 54 -2.42 2.90 9.38
N TYR A 55 -2.79 2.35 8.22
CA TYR A 55 -2.94 3.12 7.00
C TYR A 55 -4.26 2.83 6.26
N ALA A 56 -4.95 3.90 5.87
CA ALA A 56 -6.17 3.83 5.08
C ALA A 56 -6.09 4.69 3.80
N LEU A 57 -6.74 4.22 2.73
CA LEU A 57 -7.00 5.04 1.54
C LEU A 57 -8.51 5.28 1.50
N THR A 58 -8.94 6.52 1.65
CA THR A 58 -10.36 6.88 1.72
C THR A 58 -10.82 7.64 0.48
N THR A 59 -12.13 7.63 0.25
CA THR A 59 -12.72 8.59 -0.69
C THR A 59 -12.92 9.92 0.04
N LEU A 60 -12.96 11.03 -0.69
CA LEU A 60 -13.04 12.40 -0.15
C LEU A 60 -14.24 12.67 0.80
N ARG A 61 -15.18 11.72 0.91
CA ARG A 61 -16.38 11.80 1.74
C ARG A 61 -16.55 10.61 2.69
N ALA A 62 -15.64 9.63 2.66
CA ALA A 62 -15.71 8.47 3.54
C ALA A 62 -14.99 8.77 4.85
N ASP A 63 -15.65 8.42 5.94
CA ASP A 63 -15.04 8.38 7.27
C ASP A 63 -13.95 7.28 7.31
N PRO A 64 -12.69 7.62 7.64
CA PRO A 64 -11.63 6.63 7.79
C PRO A 64 -11.79 5.74 9.04
N ASP A 65 -12.58 6.15 10.04
CA ASP A 65 -12.61 5.52 11.37
C ASP A 65 -12.95 4.01 11.32
N PRO A 66 -13.96 3.54 10.54
CA PRO A 66 -14.24 2.10 10.45
C PRO A 66 -13.07 1.27 9.89
N ALA A 67 -12.27 1.86 8.97
CA ALA A 67 -11.10 1.19 8.43
C ALA A 67 -9.98 1.10 9.48
N PHE A 68 -9.84 2.13 10.32
CA PHE A 68 -8.88 2.13 11.41
C PHE A 68 -9.29 1.22 12.56
N ASP A 69 -10.58 1.14 12.91
CA ASP A 69 -11.08 0.22 13.93
C ASP A 69 -10.81 -1.24 13.52
N ALA A 70 -11.16 -1.63 12.30
CA ALA A 70 -10.87 -2.97 11.79
C ALA A 70 -9.37 -3.28 11.77
N ALA A 71 -8.54 -2.31 11.37
CA ALA A 71 -7.09 -2.45 11.35
C ALA A 71 -6.50 -2.57 12.76
N ARG A 72 -7.02 -1.79 13.72
CA ARG A 72 -6.63 -1.81 15.13
C ARG A 72 -7.00 -3.14 15.78
N THR A 73 -8.25 -3.58 15.68
CA THR A 73 -8.73 -4.86 16.20
C THR A 73 -7.90 -6.02 15.64
N TYR A 74 -7.60 -6.01 14.34
CA TYR A 74 -6.74 -7.01 13.74
C TYR A 74 -5.33 -7.00 14.33
N ALA A 75 -4.68 -5.83 14.41
CA ALA A 75 -3.31 -5.70 14.94
C ALA A 75 -3.21 -6.14 16.41
N GLU A 76 -4.17 -5.72 17.23
CA GLU A 76 -4.26 -6.10 18.65
C GLU A 76 -4.50 -7.61 18.80
N GLY A 77 -5.31 -8.21 17.93
CA GLY A 77 -5.50 -9.66 17.86
C GLY A 77 -4.20 -10.43 17.53
N GLN A 78 -3.29 -9.81 16.79
CA GLN A 78 -1.93 -10.34 16.55
C GLN A 78 -0.94 -10.05 17.70
N ARG A 79 -1.40 -9.39 18.77
CA ARG A 79 -0.58 -8.87 19.88
C ARG A 79 0.49 -7.88 19.44
N TRP A 80 0.23 -7.15 18.36
CA TRP A 80 1.10 -6.05 17.93
C TRP A 80 0.72 -4.76 18.67
N SER A 81 1.72 -3.90 18.88
CA SER A 81 1.50 -2.56 19.44
C SER A 81 1.19 -1.59 18.31
N VAL A 82 0.01 -0.99 18.36
CA VAL A 82 -0.42 0.02 17.40
C VAL A 82 0.18 1.37 17.80
N LEU A 83 0.74 2.10 16.85
CA LEU A 83 1.16 3.49 17.07
C LEU A 83 -0.07 4.39 17.28
N ASP A 84 0.08 5.44 18.08
CA ASP A 84 -1.03 6.35 18.40
C ASP A 84 -1.52 7.11 17.15
N ASP A 85 -0.60 7.50 16.27
CA ASP A 85 -0.91 8.17 15.01
C ASP A 85 -1.53 7.22 13.98
N VAL A 86 -2.56 7.71 13.29
CA VAL A 86 -3.18 7.05 12.13
C VAL A 86 -2.88 7.82 10.85
N PHE A 87 -2.68 7.11 9.74
CA PHE A 87 -2.25 7.69 8.48
C PHE A 87 -3.24 7.39 7.38
N TRP A 88 -3.57 8.37 6.55
CA TRP A 88 -4.48 8.17 5.45
C TRP A 88 -4.24 9.13 4.29
N ASP A 89 -4.75 8.75 3.13
CA ASP A 89 -4.78 9.59 1.94
C ASP A 89 -6.15 9.48 1.25
N ASN A 90 -6.42 10.42 0.34
CA ASN A 90 -7.59 10.37 -0.53
C ASN A 90 -7.27 9.63 -1.85
N HIS A 91 -8.27 8.95 -2.42
CA HIS A 91 -8.19 8.25 -3.72
C HIS A 91 -7.75 9.09 -4.94
N GLY A 92 -7.57 10.40 -4.81
CA GLY A 92 -7.15 11.29 -5.89
C GLY A 92 -5.71 11.07 -6.37
N MET A 93 -4.87 10.41 -5.58
CA MET A 93 -3.48 10.08 -5.92
C MET A 93 -3.32 8.57 -6.06
N THR A 94 -3.04 8.06 -7.26
CA THR A 94 -2.98 6.61 -7.50
C THR A 94 -1.63 5.99 -7.14
N ASP A 95 -0.52 6.70 -7.31
CA ASP A 95 0.82 6.20 -6.94
C ASP A 95 1.08 6.39 -5.43
N PRO A 96 1.38 5.32 -4.66
CA PRO A 96 1.79 5.43 -3.24
C PRO A 96 2.97 6.38 -3.01
N ALA A 97 3.88 6.55 -3.98
CA ALA A 97 5.03 7.42 -3.87
C ALA A 97 4.64 8.91 -3.68
N GLU A 98 3.48 9.32 -4.19
CA GLU A 98 3.02 10.71 -4.18
C GLU A 98 2.12 11.02 -2.99
N ARG A 99 1.69 9.99 -2.26
CA ARG A 99 0.71 10.08 -1.18
C ARG A 99 1.34 10.51 0.14
N PRO A 100 1.01 11.70 0.71
CA PRO A 100 1.62 12.20 1.93
C PRO A 100 1.48 11.28 3.14
N GLY A 101 0.32 10.66 3.35
CA GLY A 101 0.07 9.72 4.44
C GLY A 101 0.94 8.46 4.30
N TRP A 102 1.01 7.90 3.09
CA TRP A 102 1.88 6.76 2.80
C TRP A 102 3.36 7.11 3.03
N GLN A 103 3.80 8.29 2.58
CA GLN A 103 5.17 8.76 2.80
C GLN A 103 5.49 8.96 4.29
N ALA A 104 4.52 9.41 5.10
CA ALA A 104 4.69 9.51 6.54
C ALA A 104 4.92 8.12 7.18
N VAL A 105 4.14 7.11 6.79
CA VAL A 105 4.35 5.73 7.26
C VAL A 105 5.71 5.19 6.81
N ARG A 106 6.12 5.45 5.56
CA ARG A 106 7.46 5.07 5.08
C ARG A 106 8.58 5.68 5.90
N LYS A 107 8.43 6.93 6.37
CA LYS A 107 9.40 7.55 7.28
C LYS A 107 9.46 6.85 8.63
N LEU A 108 8.31 6.43 9.19
CA LEU A 108 8.29 5.66 10.44
C LEU A 108 9.00 4.30 10.31
N ILE A 109 8.76 3.58 9.21
CA ILE A 109 9.46 2.33 8.91
C ILE A 109 10.96 2.58 8.74
N ALA A 110 11.35 3.58 7.94
CA ALA A 110 12.76 3.90 7.69
C ALA A 110 13.49 4.35 8.96
N GLY A 111 12.80 5.02 9.89
CA GLY A 111 13.34 5.40 11.21
C GLY A 111 13.31 4.28 12.25
N GLY A 112 12.75 3.11 11.93
CA GLY A 112 12.63 1.98 12.87
C GLY A 112 11.56 2.15 13.96
N PHE A 113 10.68 3.15 13.82
CA PHE A 113 9.58 3.40 14.77
C PHE A 113 8.43 2.41 14.60
N ALA A 114 8.23 1.91 13.39
CA ALA A 114 7.30 0.84 13.06
C ALA A 114 8.03 -0.28 12.31
N ARG A 115 7.50 -1.50 12.43
CA ARG A 115 7.95 -2.68 11.68
C ARG A 115 6.89 -3.20 10.72
N GLY A 116 5.61 -2.86 10.95
CA GLY A 116 4.53 -3.25 10.07
C GLY A 116 3.63 -2.09 9.71
N ILE A 117 2.96 -2.24 8.57
CA ILE A 117 1.84 -1.41 8.14
C ILE A 117 0.61 -2.31 8.09
N VAL A 118 -0.49 -1.87 8.69
CA VAL A 118 -1.78 -2.57 8.61
C VAL A 118 -2.74 -1.74 7.77
N THR A 119 -3.32 -2.37 6.75
CA THR A 119 -4.35 -1.76 5.89
C THR A 119 -5.54 -2.69 5.74
N VAL A 120 -6.69 -2.17 5.33
CA VAL A 120 -7.89 -3.01 5.09
C VAL A 120 -7.78 -3.89 3.84
N SER A 121 -6.98 -3.48 2.87
CA SER A 121 -6.83 -4.23 1.61
C SER A 121 -5.59 -3.84 0.82
N ARG A 122 -5.31 -4.63 -0.22
CA ARG A 122 -4.29 -4.33 -1.24
C ARG A 122 -4.55 -2.98 -1.93
N SER A 123 -5.81 -2.68 -2.27
CA SER A 123 -6.17 -1.47 -3.01
C SER A 123 -5.91 -0.20 -2.22
N ALA A 124 -5.82 -0.29 -0.89
CA ALA A 124 -5.36 0.83 -0.08
C ALA A 124 -3.91 1.21 -0.40
N VAL A 125 -3.07 0.24 -0.77
CA VAL A 125 -1.70 0.51 -1.22
C VAL A 125 -1.75 0.83 -2.72
N SER A 126 -1.92 -0.15 -3.60
CA SER A 126 -2.12 0.10 -5.02
C SER A 126 -2.85 -1.06 -5.69
N THR A 127 -3.69 -0.72 -6.68
CA THR A 127 -4.32 -1.68 -7.59
C THR A 127 -3.39 -2.11 -8.72
N ALA A 128 -2.33 -1.36 -9.01
CA ALA A 128 -1.33 -1.71 -10.01
C ALA A 128 -0.30 -2.69 -9.44
N ASP A 129 -0.11 -3.83 -10.09
CA ASP A 129 0.80 -4.90 -9.66
C ASP A 129 2.24 -4.41 -9.47
N ARG A 130 2.74 -3.58 -10.39
CA ARG A 130 4.11 -3.06 -10.33
C ARG A 130 4.34 -2.07 -9.19
N GLU A 131 3.36 -1.23 -8.88
CA GLU A 131 3.46 -0.30 -7.74
C GLU A 131 3.43 -1.07 -6.43
N TYR A 132 2.49 -2.00 -6.32
CA TYR A 132 2.37 -2.84 -5.15
C TYR A 132 3.62 -3.68 -4.88
N GLU A 133 4.20 -4.27 -5.93
CA GLU A 133 5.48 -5.00 -5.83
C GLU A 133 6.61 -4.12 -5.32
N ARG A 134 6.79 -2.91 -5.87
CA ARG A 134 7.84 -1.98 -5.42
C ARG A 134 7.72 -1.66 -3.93
N GLU A 135 6.49 -1.49 -3.43
CA GLU A 135 6.29 -1.24 -2.00
C GLU A 135 6.60 -2.47 -1.15
N LEU A 136 6.30 -3.69 -1.62
CA LEU A 136 6.69 -4.93 -0.93
C LEU A 136 8.22 -5.12 -0.89
N GLU A 137 8.92 -4.87 -2.00
CA GLU A 137 10.37 -4.93 -2.09
C GLU A 137 11.02 -3.90 -1.15
N TRP A 138 10.52 -2.67 -1.15
CA TRP A 138 10.98 -1.60 -0.27
C TRP A 138 10.82 -1.95 1.22
N LEU A 139 9.72 -2.60 1.59
CA LEU A 139 9.49 -3.10 2.95
C LEU A 139 10.44 -4.25 3.31
N HIS A 140 10.64 -5.18 2.38
CA HIS A 140 11.53 -6.33 2.57
C HIS A 140 12.97 -5.91 2.86
N GLU A 141 13.52 -4.97 2.09
CA GLU A 141 14.84 -4.38 2.31
C GLU A 141 15.02 -3.82 3.74
N ARG A 142 13.93 -3.41 4.37
CA ARG A 142 13.90 -2.79 5.71
C ARG A 142 13.48 -3.75 6.81
N ARG A 143 13.32 -5.05 6.49
CA ARG A 143 12.78 -6.07 7.41
C ARG A 143 11.45 -5.62 8.04
N ALA A 144 10.64 -4.95 7.23
CA ALA A 144 9.31 -4.49 7.56
C ALA A 144 8.27 -5.24 6.73
N PHE A 145 7.00 -5.13 7.11
CA PHE A 145 5.92 -5.88 6.45
C PHE A 145 4.65 -5.09 6.20
N LEU A 146 3.82 -5.65 5.33
CA LEU A 146 2.46 -5.20 5.04
C LEU A 146 1.46 -6.31 5.37
N ALA A 147 0.52 -6.00 6.27
CA ALA A 147 -0.58 -6.88 6.62
C ALA A 147 -1.93 -6.29 6.18
N HIS A 148 -2.81 -7.18 5.72
CA HIS A 148 -4.17 -6.82 5.34
C HIS A 148 -5.15 -7.43 6.33
N VAL A 149 -6.14 -6.65 6.76
CA VAL A 149 -7.25 -7.15 7.56
C VAL A 149 -7.91 -8.30 6.80
N PRO A 150 -8.11 -9.48 7.43
CA PRO A 150 -8.82 -10.57 6.80
C PRO A 150 -10.24 -10.15 6.42
N ARG A 151 -10.69 -10.53 5.23
CA ARG A 151 -12.02 -10.14 4.71
C ARG A 151 -13.19 -10.61 5.59
N ALA A 152 -12.98 -11.61 6.46
CA ALA A 152 -13.97 -12.08 7.43
C ALA A 152 -14.15 -11.15 8.64
N ALA A 153 -13.27 -10.17 8.86
CA ALA A 153 -13.29 -9.27 10.00
C ALA A 153 -13.91 -7.89 9.69
N VAL A 154 -14.51 -7.71 8.49
CA VAL A 154 -15.09 -6.44 8.02
C VAL A 154 -16.63 -6.48 8.03
N LEU A 155 -17.23 -7.57 8.51
CA LEU A 155 -18.67 -7.79 8.54
C LEU A 155 -19.09 -8.29 9.93
N GLU A 156 -19.05 -7.43 10.94
CA GLU A 156 -19.87 -7.54 12.15
C GLU A 156 -20.38 -6.16 12.57
#